data_AF-A0A3R6UEZ1-F1
#
_entry.id   AF-A0A3R6UEZ1-F1
#
_cell.length_a   1.000
_cell.length_b   1.000
_cell.length_c   1.000
_cell.angle_alpha   90.00
_cell.angle_beta   90.00
_cell.angle_gamma   90.00
#
_symmetry.space_group_name_H-M   'P 1'
#
loop_
_entity.id
_entity.type
_entity.pdbx_description
1 polymer ?
#
loop_
_entity_poly.entity_id
_entity_poly.type
_entity_poly.pdbx_seq_one_letter_code
_entity_poly.pdbx_strand_id
1 'polypeptide(L)'
;MDQKLYLSVDCGFDKFKCCIGDYLLAFSSKMIDVTNSINALSVADGDNTYIEYKGSVYMFGDSIDQIISMKSNLKMYAEELDSNRNKQRFKDRTFHISLLAAIGYSIVAYDTVYNPEKDVDKHLFRNLSNLQYFIGIGLPYGSMNEWPQIKEFLKQRHHFKIRRGSKSCTFDFDLDLSNANFLCNAQVITAFLFQGASSDGNLTIDKKALPCIMMDAGYKTVGLFELAKNLSINPETAFSDTDHAMYNIDKYVEEKVKDAGREDFSYLQVQYHARGEGNPAVRKNTTVINVKDIYEKVLAEEAIKLCSLLEGKYSLDDVENMFITGGTGIAYYPHIKKYMAEHHGLTKVVLTNRADDGSEISPMYAIVIGLHKQLKNRYK
;
A
#
# COMPACT_ATOMS: atom_id res chain seq x y z
N MET A 1 17.55 8.26 -28.70
CA MET A 1 17.00 8.89 -27.48
C MET A 1 16.69 7.75 -26.54
N ASP A 2 17.25 7.75 -25.34
CA ASP A 2 16.90 6.75 -24.34
C ASP A 2 15.41 6.91 -24.00
N GLN A 3 14.68 5.81 -24.05
CA GLN A 3 13.25 5.82 -23.78
C GLN A 3 13.04 6.10 -22.28
N LYS A 4 12.27 7.13 -21.95
CA LYS A 4 11.96 7.49 -20.55
C LYS A 4 10.98 6.48 -19.97
N LEU A 5 11.29 5.90 -18.82
CA LEU A 5 10.37 5.04 -18.07
C LEU A 5 10.05 5.67 -16.72
N TYR A 6 8.76 5.98 -16.52
CA TYR A 6 8.24 6.51 -15.26
C TYR A 6 7.64 5.37 -14.45
N LEU A 7 8.19 5.16 -13.25
CA LEU A 7 7.71 4.18 -12.27
C LEU A 7 7.46 4.90 -10.95
N SER A 8 6.30 4.69 -10.35
CA SER A 8 5.99 5.18 -9.01
C SER A 8 5.61 4.02 -8.11
N VAL A 9 6.06 4.05 -6.86
CA VAL A 9 5.78 3.02 -5.85
C VAL A 9 5.25 3.68 -4.59
N ASP A 10 4.02 3.33 -4.21
CA ASP A 10 3.43 3.61 -2.91
C ASP A 10 3.84 2.51 -1.91
N CYS A 11 4.68 2.86 -0.94
CA CYS A 11 5.26 1.93 0.04
C CYS A 11 4.35 1.67 1.26
N GLY A 12 3.12 1.23 1.00
CA GLY A 12 2.13 0.92 2.02
C GLY A 12 2.50 -0.28 2.90
N PHE A 13 2.00 -0.30 4.15
CA PHE A 13 2.30 -1.34 5.14
C PHE A 13 1.81 -2.74 4.78
N ASP A 14 0.73 -2.82 4.01
CA ASP A 14 0.15 -4.08 3.56
C ASP A 14 0.65 -4.43 2.16
N LYS A 15 0.47 -3.51 1.19
CA LYS A 15 0.85 -3.69 -0.21
C LYS A 15 1.74 -2.57 -0.72
N PHE A 16 2.66 -2.93 -1.61
CA PHE A 16 3.19 -1.97 -2.57
C PHE A 16 2.15 -1.79 -3.67
N LYS A 17 1.80 -0.55 -3.99
CA LYS A 17 1.11 -0.25 -5.26
C LYS A 17 2.07 0.44 -6.18
N CYS A 18 2.06 0.06 -7.44
CA CYS A 18 2.98 0.57 -8.44
C CYS A 18 2.20 1.13 -9.64
N CYS A 19 2.73 2.19 -10.21
CA CYS A 19 2.27 2.78 -11.46
C CYS A 19 3.47 2.90 -12.41
N ILE A 20 3.46 2.13 -13.49
CA ILE A 20 4.53 2.07 -14.49
C ILE A 20 3.96 2.37 -15.87
N GLY A 21 4.44 3.44 -16.52
CA GLY A 21 3.70 4.04 -17.62
C GLY A 21 2.30 4.44 -17.15
N ASP A 22 1.25 3.80 -17.70
CA ASP A 22 -0.13 3.97 -17.25
C ASP A 22 -0.73 2.67 -16.66
N TYR A 23 0.11 1.67 -16.37
CA TYR A 23 -0.29 0.38 -15.80
C TYR A 23 -0.20 0.40 -14.27
N LEU A 24 -1.28 -0.04 -13.62
CA LEU A 24 -1.41 -0.13 -12.17
C LEU A 24 -1.31 -1.58 -11.71
N LEU A 25 -0.51 -1.83 -10.68
CA LEU A 25 -0.43 -3.13 -10.02
C LEU A 25 -0.29 -2.96 -8.51
N ALA A 26 -0.66 -3.99 -7.77
CA ALA A 26 -0.42 -4.07 -6.33
C ALA A 26 -0.07 -5.51 -5.94
N PHE A 27 0.83 -5.67 -4.98
CA PHE A 27 1.16 -6.97 -4.40
C PHE A 27 1.63 -6.76 -2.96
N SER A 28 1.54 -7.82 -2.16
CA SER A 28 1.92 -7.78 -0.75
C SER A 28 3.34 -7.23 -0.53
N SER A 29 3.46 -6.28 0.40
CA SER A 29 4.75 -5.73 0.86
C SER A 29 5.47 -6.65 1.84
N LYS A 30 4.83 -7.75 2.23
CA LYS A 30 5.37 -8.75 3.15
C LYS A 30 6.50 -9.51 2.46
N MET A 31 7.53 -9.79 3.22
CA MET A 31 8.70 -10.53 2.78
C MET A 31 9.25 -11.33 3.95
N ILE A 32 9.61 -12.58 3.70
CA ILE A 32 10.24 -13.48 4.69
C ILE A 32 11.54 -14.04 4.12
N ASP A 33 12.57 -14.14 4.96
CA ASP A 33 13.81 -14.82 4.59
C ASP A 33 13.59 -16.34 4.63
N VAL A 34 13.82 -16.99 3.49
CA VAL A 34 13.69 -18.44 3.32
C VAL A 34 14.97 -19.08 2.82
N THR A 35 16.11 -18.38 2.96
CA THR A 35 17.42 -18.83 2.48
C THR A 35 17.74 -20.26 2.93
N ASN A 36 17.42 -20.59 4.18
CA ASN A 36 17.68 -21.92 4.75
C ASN A 36 16.44 -22.84 4.77
N SER A 37 15.30 -22.38 4.25
CA SER A 37 13.98 -23.02 4.47
C SER A 37 13.18 -23.23 3.19
N ILE A 38 13.75 -22.93 2.01
CA ILE A 38 13.02 -22.87 0.73
C ILE A 38 12.28 -24.19 0.40
N ASN A 39 12.86 -25.34 0.77
CA ASN A 39 12.28 -26.66 0.53
C ASN A 39 11.28 -27.11 1.61
N ALA A 40 11.19 -26.39 2.73
CA ALA A 40 10.35 -26.78 3.88
C ALA A 40 8.91 -26.24 3.80
N LEU A 41 8.63 -25.31 2.88
CA LEU A 41 7.37 -24.55 2.83
C LEU A 41 6.41 -24.97 1.72
N SER A 42 6.72 -25.99 0.91
CA SER A 42 5.87 -26.36 -0.23
C SER A 42 5.96 -27.83 -0.63
N VAL A 43 4.81 -28.44 -0.93
CA VAL A 43 4.70 -29.80 -1.49
C VAL A 43 4.95 -29.81 -3.02
N ALA A 44 4.80 -28.66 -3.69
CA ALA A 44 5.09 -28.43 -5.10
C ALA A 44 5.42 -26.94 -5.34
N ASP A 45 5.97 -26.60 -6.52
CA ASP A 45 6.11 -25.21 -6.97
C ASP A 45 4.73 -24.58 -7.22
N GLY A 46 3.99 -24.22 -6.16
CA GLY A 46 2.76 -23.43 -6.25
C GLY A 46 3.05 -21.99 -6.68
N ASP A 47 2.06 -21.10 -6.75
CA ASP A 47 2.19 -19.72 -7.26
C ASP A 47 3.02 -18.74 -6.38
N ASN A 48 3.92 -19.26 -5.55
CA ASN A 48 4.79 -18.49 -4.68
C ASN A 48 5.77 -17.62 -5.47
N THR A 49 6.02 -16.41 -4.99
CA THR A 49 7.00 -15.51 -5.63
C THR A 49 8.24 -15.34 -4.74
N TYR A 50 9.41 -15.36 -5.35
CA TYR A 50 10.70 -15.27 -4.67
C TYR A 50 11.61 -14.25 -5.31
N ILE A 51 12.44 -13.59 -4.50
CA ILE A 51 13.58 -12.81 -4.96
C ILE A 51 14.87 -13.43 -4.43
N GLU A 52 15.82 -13.68 -5.33
CA GLU A 52 17.18 -14.07 -4.99
C GLU A 52 18.08 -12.84 -5.12
N TYR A 53 18.72 -12.43 -4.03
CA TYR A 53 19.58 -11.24 -4.00
C TYR A 53 20.81 -11.47 -3.13
N LYS A 54 22.00 -11.33 -3.73
CA LYS A 54 23.31 -11.49 -3.06
C LYS A 54 23.43 -12.78 -2.23
N GLY A 55 22.91 -13.89 -2.74
CA GLY A 55 22.98 -15.21 -2.10
C GLY A 55 21.87 -15.52 -1.09
N SER A 56 21.02 -14.54 -0.76
CA SER A 56 19.84 -14.74 0.08
C SER A 56 18.59 -14.95 -0.80
N VAL A 57 17.64 -15.75 -0.31
CA VAL A 57 16.36 -15.99 -0.98
C VAL A 57 15.23 -15.54 -0.07
N TYR A 58 14.39 -14.65 -0.60
CA TYR A 58 13.22 -14.15 0.11
C TYR A 58 11.96 -14.53 -0.63
N MET A 59 10.95 -14.98 0.10
CA MET A 59 9.60 -15.12 -0.43
C MET A 59 8.88 -13.78 -0.26
N PHE A 60 8.04 -13.39 -1.22
CA PHE A 60 7.24 -12.16 -1.19
C PHE A 60 5.90 -12.34 -1.93
N GLY A 61 4.98 -11.39 -1.73
CA GLY A 61 3.67 -11.40 -2.40
C GLY A 61 2.57 -12.14 -1.64
N ASP A 62 1.42 -12.31 -2.29
CA ASP A 62 0.14 -12.70 -1.64
C ASP A 62 0.17 -14.15 -1.10
N SER A 63 1.07 -14.99 -1.60
CA SER A 63 1.29 -16.35 -1.07
C SER A 63 1.71 -16.36 0.41
N ILE A 64 2.34 -15.29 0.90
CA ILE A 64 2.69 -15.18 2.33
C ILE A 64 1.44 -15.09 3.20
N ASP A 65 0.40 -14.40 2.74
CA ASP A 65 -0.83 -14.24 3.51
C ASP A 65 -1.56 -15.58 3.71
N GLN A 66 -1.48 -16.47 2.72
CA GLN A 66 -1.99 -17.83 2.83
C GLN A 66 -1.17 -18.65 3.84
N ILE A 67 0.16 -18.58 3.80
CA ILE A 67 1.06 -19.27 4.73
C ILE A 67 0.77 -18.85 6.17
N ILE A 68 0.62 -17.55 6.43
CA ILE A 68 0.31 -17.02 7.76
C ILE A 68 -1.05 -17.55 8.27
N SER A 69 -2.03 -17.74 7.39
CA SER A 69 -3.38 -18.17 7.77
C SER A 69 -3.49 -19.66 8.18
N MET A 70 -2.51 -20.50 7.86
CA MET A 70 -2.60 -21.98 7.93
C MET A 70 -2.29 -22.66 9.30
N LYS A 71 -2.11 -21.92 10.41
CA LYS A 71 -1.92 -22.37 11.84
C LYS A 71 -0.48 -22.48 12.40
N SER A 72 -0.45 -22.25 13.73
CA SER A 72 0.53 -22.44 14.83
C SER A 72 2.03 -22.65 14.60
N ASN A 73 2.47 -23.44 13.62
CA ASN A 73 3.89 -23.81 13.53
C ASN A 73 4.72 -22.77 12.78
N LEU A 74 4.04 -21.84 12.09
CA LEU A 74 4.62 -20.69 11.40
C LEU A 74 4.48 -19.39 12.23
N LYS A 75 4.14 -19.52 13.52
CA LYS A 75 3.99 -18.38 14.44
C LYS A 75 5.23 -17.48 14.45
N MET A 76 6.42 -18.08 14.32
CA MET A 76 7.68 -17.35 14.21
C MET A 76 7.70 -16.39 13.00
N TYR A 77 7.24 -16.83 11.82
CA TYR A 77 7.15 -15.96 10.64
C TYR A 77 6.05 -14.91 10.76
N ALA A 78 4.94 -15.24 11.43
CA ALA A 78 3.88 -14.27 11.72
C ALA A 78 4.37 -13.19 12.71
N GLU A 79 5.11 -13.58 13.75
CA GLU A 79 5.74 -12.68 14.72
C GLU A 79 6.81 -11.81 14.07
N GLU A 80 7.68 -12.38 13.21
CA GLU A 80 8.66 -11.63 12.42
C GLU A 80 8.00 -10.64 11.45
N LEU A 81 6.93 -11.06 10.78
CA LEU A 81 6.18 -10.17 9.88
C LEU A 81 5.46 -9.06 10.64
N ASP A 82 4.96 -9.31 11.86
CA ASP A 82 4.32 -8.26 12.66
C ASP A 82 5.35 -7.32 13.29
N SER A 83 6.53 -7.83 13.69
CA SER A 83 7.65 -6.98 14.15
C SER A 83 8.15 -6.07 13.03
N ASN A 84 8.10 -6.53 11.78
CA ASN A 84 8.49 -5.75 10.59
C ASN A 84 7.37 -4.82 10.07
N ARG A 85 6.23 -4.71 10.78
CA ARG A 85 5.10 -3.82 10.42
C ARG A 85 5.01 -2.58 11.31
N ASN A 86 6.15 -1.98 11.63
CA ASN A 86 6.23 -0.70 12.31
C ASN A 86 7.07 0.31 11.49
N LYS A 87 7.15 1.58 11.93
CA LYS A 87 7.87 2.63 11.20
C LYS A 87 9.37 2.34 11.02
N GLN A 88 9.97 1.46 11.83
CA GLN A 88 11.37 1.05 11.66
C GLN A 88 11.58 0.19 10.42
N ARG A 89 10.52 -0.42 9.86
CA ARG A 89 10.65 -1.27 8.66
C ARG A 89 11.37 -0.58 7.52
N PHE A 90 11.21 0.74 7.39
CA PHE A 90 11.82 1.53 6.32
C PHE A 90 13.36 1.64 6.44
N LYS A 91 13.93 1.27 7.59
CA LYS A 91 15.36 1.09 7.85
C LYS A 91 15.85 -0.31 7.52
N ASP A 92 14.96 -1.29 7.56
CA ASP A 92 15.34 -2.69 7.48
C ASP A 92 15.77 -3.05 6.06
N ARG A 93 16.84 -3.83 5.97
CA ARG A 93 17.34 -4.34 4.69
C ARG A 93 16.27 -5.14 3.93
N THR A 94 15.40 -5.84 4.65
CA THR A 94 14.29 -6.59 4.06
C THR A 94 13.31 -5.68 3.32
N PHE A 95 13.06 -4.46 3.82
CA PHE A 95 12.24 -3.47 3.11
C PHE A 95 12.94 -2.95 1.85
N HIS A 96 14.24 -2.70 1.90
CA HIS A 96 15.00 -2.27 0.72
C HIS A 96 14.96 -3.34 -0.38
N ILE A 97 15.10 -4.62 -0.02
CA ILE A 97 15.01 -5.75 -0.95
C ILE A 97 13.58 -5.92 -1.46
N SER A 98 12.56 -5.76 -0.61
CA SER A 98 11.17 -5.85 -1.06
C SER A 98 10.76 -4.70 -1.98
N LEU A 99 11.32 -3.50 -1.78
CA LEU A 99 11.18 -2.39 -2.72
C LEU A 99 11.91 -2.65 -4.05
N LEU A 100 13.09 -3.27 -4.03
CA LEU A 100 13.77 -3.70 -5.25
C LEU A 100 12.95 -4.75 -6.02
N ALA A 101 12.38 -5.73 -5.30
CA ALA A 101 11.47 -6.72 -5.86
C ALA A 101 10.23 -6.05 -6.48
N ALA A 102 9.70 -5.01 -5.83
CA ALA A 102 8.58 -4.22 -6.35
C ALA A 102 8.89 -3.58 -7.71
N ILE A 103 10.05 -2.96 -7.80
CA ILE A 103 10.53 -2.30 -9.02
C ILE A 103 10.73 -3.33 -10.13
N GLY A 104 11.46 -4.41 -9.85
CA GLY A 104 11.70 -5.48 -10.82
C GLY A 104 10.41 -6.15 -11.30
N TYR A 105 9.50 -6.48 -10.38
CA TYR A 105 8.23 -7.10 -10.73
C TYR A 105 7.32 -6.17 -11.55
N SER A 106 7.32 -4.88 -11.25
CA SER A 106 6.57 -3.88 -12.02
C SER A 106 7.09 -3.79 -13.47
N ILE A 107 8.41 -3.83 -13.65
CA ILE A 107 9.04 -3.83 -14.96
C ILE A 107 8.65 -5.08 -15.77
N VAL A 108 8.66 -6.26 -15.14
CA VAL A 108 8.21 -7.51 -15.79
C VAL A 108 6.74 -7.46 -16.17
N ALA A 109 5.88 -6.96 -15.27
CA ALA A 109 4.46 -6.83 -15.55
C ALA A 109 4.20 -5.86 -16.70
N TYR A 110 4.89 -4.72 -16.73
CA TYR A 110 4.82 -3.74 -17.82
C TYR A 110 5.25 -4.39 -19.15
N ASP A 111 6.42 -5.01 -19.19
CA ASP A 111 6.93 -5.64 -20.41
C ASP A 111 5.98 -6.73 -20.94
N THR A 112 5.40 -7.56 -20.07
CA THR A 112 4.46 -8.62 -20.46
C THR A 112 3.18 -8.06 -21.10
N VAL A 113 2.69 -6.91 -20.62
CA VAL A 113 1.49 -6.25 -21.16
C VAL A 113 1.76 -5.62 -22.53
N TYR A 114 2.93 -5.00 -22.72
CA TYR A 114 3.26 -4.27 -23.95
C TYR A 114 3.96 -5.14 -25.02
N ASN A 115 4.59 -6.24 -24.62
CA ASN A 115 5.20 -7.24 -25.49
C ASN A 115 4.62 -8.64 -25.17
N PRO A 116 3.35 -8.89 -25.49
CA PRO A 116 2.71 -10.19 -25.24
C PRO A 116 3.24 -11.24 -26.24
N GLU A 117 4.49 -11.67 -26.12
CA GLU A 117 4.92 -12.90 -26.77
C GLU A 117 4.32 -14.10 -26.03
N LYS A 118 3.61 -14.95 -26.79
CA LYS A 118 3.09 -16.23 -26.33
C LYS A 118 4.25 -17.20 -26.13
N ASP A 119 4.90 -17.17 -24.97
CA ASP A 119 5.62 -18.34 -24.44
C ASP A 119 5.93 -18.12 -22.96
N VAL A 120 5.12 -18.72 -22.10
CA VAL A 120 5.10 -18.57 -20.63
C VAL A 120 6.22 -19.40 -19.95
N ASP A 121 7.21 -19.89 -20.70
CA ASP A 121 8.20 -20.85 -20.21
C ASP A 121 9.63 -20.56 -20.72
N LYS A 122 10.13 -19.34 -20.55
CA LYS A 122 11.54 -19.01 -20.86
C LYS A 122 12.17 -18.09 -19.82
N HIS A 123 13.43 -18.38 -19.47
CA HIS A 123 14.32 -17.44 -18.78
C HIS A 123 14.47 -16.18 -19.66
N LEU A 124 13.92 -15.06 -19.22
CA LEU A 124 14.04 -13.80 -19.92
C LEU A 124 15.14 -12.97 -19.26
N PHE A 125 16.30 -12.92 -19.93
CA PHE A 125 17.33 -11.93 -19.63
C PHE A 125 16.90 -10.60 -20.25
N ARG A 126 16.64 -9.59 -19.43
CA ARG A 126 16.17 -8.27 -19.91
C ARG A 126 17.29 -7.25 -19.75
N ASN A 127 17.95 -6.94 -20.86
CA ASN A 127 18.85 -5.79 -20.91
C ASN A 127 18.04 -4.51 -21.09
N LEU A 128 17.78 -3.82 -19.98
CA LEU A 128 17.04 -2.56 -19.95
C LEU A 128 18.00 -1.34 -19.91
N SER A 129 19.24 -1.51 -20.36
CA SER A 129 20.29 -0.48 -20.29
C SER A 129 20.00 0.81 -21.06
N ASN A 130 19.06 0.77 -22.00
CA ASN A 130 18.73 1.90 -22.87
C ASN A 130 17.54 2.75 -22.35
N LEU A 131 17.07 2.47 -21.13
CA LEU A 131 15.99 3.21 -20.49
C LEU A 131 16.56 4.24 -19.51
N GLN A 132 16.03 5.46 -19.59
CA GLN A 132 16.21 6.43 -18.52
C GLN A 132 15.11 6.27 -17.48
N TYR A 133 15.48 5.83 -16.28
CA TYR A 133 14.54 5.60 -15.19
C TYR A 133 14.22 6.88 -14.44
N PHE A 134 12.93 7.12 -14.26
CA PHE A 134 12.37 8.08 -13.34
C PHE A 134 11.58 7.28 -12.31
N ILE A 135 11.99 7.32 -11.04
CA ILE A 135 11.40 6.51 -9.97
C ILE A 135 10.88 7.42 -8.87
N GLY A 136 9.57 7.37 -8.65
CA GLY A 136 8.87 8.03 -7.55
C GLY A 136 8.66 7.06 -6.39
N ILE A 137 9.03 7.44 -5.17
CA ILE A 137 8.77 6.66 -3.95
C ILE A 137 7.84 7.45 -3.01
N GLY A 138 6.71 6.85 -2.64
CA GLY A 138 5.77 7.39 -1.66
C GLY A 138 6.02 6.75 -0.30
N LEU A 139 6.40 7.55 0.70
CA LEU A 139 6.60 7.10 2.09
C LEU A 139 5.55 7.70 3.03
N PRO A 140 5.20 7.03 4.13
CA PRO A 140 4.43 7.66 5.20
C PRO A 140 5.14 8.93 5.68
N TYR A 141 4.36 9.96 6.04
CA TYR A 141 4.92 11.25 6.45
C TYR A 141 5.97 11.11 7.58
N GLY A 142 5.67 10.29 8.59
CA GLY A 142 6.59 10.01 9.71
C GLY A 142 7.83 9.17 9.37
N SER A 143 7.99 8.72 8.12
CA SER A 143 9.11 7.90 7.65
C SER A 143 9.93 8.58 6.55
N MET A 144 9.65 9.85 6.26
CA MET A 144 10.37 10.62 5.22
C MET A 144 11.88 10.78 5.50
N ASN A 145 12.28 10.77 6.78
CA ASN A 145 13.69 10.83 7.17
C ASN A 145 14.50 9.60 6.74
N GLU A 146 13.83 8.50 6.40
CA GLU A 146 14.46 7.26 5.93
C GLU A 146 14.78 7.30 4.43
N TRP A 147 14.37 8.33 3.70
CA TRP A 147 14.59 8.42 2.26
C TRP A 147 16.07 8.39 1.83
N PRO A 148 17.03 9.08 2.50
CA PRO A 148 18.43 9.09 2.05
C PRO A 148 19.05 7.69 1.94
N GLN A 149 18.86 6.83 2.94
CA GLN A 149 19.37 5.45 2.94
C GLN A 149 18.65 4.56 1.91
N ILE A 150 17.33 4.74 1.70
CA ILE A 150 16.58 4.00 0.69
C ILE A 150 17.10 4.39 -0.71
N LYS A 151 17.31 5.68 -0.94
CA LYS A 151 17.86 6.20 -2.20
C LYS A 151 19.28 5.70 -2.43
N GLU A 152 20.12 5.69 -1.41
CA GLU A 152 21.48 5.16 -1.50
C GLU A 152 21.47 3.68 -1.88
N PHE A 153 20.61 2.87 -1.24
CA PHE A 153 20.43 1.48 -1.60
C PHE A 153 19.98 1.32 -3.06
N LEU A 154 19.03 2.12 -3.54
CA LEU A 154 18.52 2.00 -4.91
C LEU A 154 19.49 2.54 -5.96
N LYS A 155 20.31 3.55 -5.65
CA LYS A 155 21.15 4.25 -6.63
C LYS A 155 22.47 3.51 -6.89
N GLN A 156 22.36 2.26 -7.30
CA GLN A 156 23.48 1.40 -7.70
C GLN A 156 23.03 0.39 -8.76
N ARG A 157 23.96 -0.44 -9.22
CA ARG A 157 23.66 -1.59 -10.07
C ARG A 157 23.27 -2.80 -9.22
N HIS A 158 22.13 -3.40 -9.53
CA HIS A 158 21.59 -4.55 -8.82
C HIS A 158 21.52 -5.77 -9.73
N HIS A 159 22.03 -6.89 -9.21
CA HIS A 159 21.86 -8.20 -9.81
C HIS A 159 20.94 -9.04 -8.91
N PHE A 160 19.81 -9.48 -9.43
CA PHE A 160 18.82 -10.25 -8.67
C PHE A 160 17.96 -11.09 -9.60
N LYS A 161 17.30 -12.11 -9.04
CA LYS A 161 16.34 -12.94 -9.78
C LYS A 161 14.97 -12.83 -9.15
N ILE A 162 13.92 -12.75 -9.96
CA ILE A 162 12.54 -12.94 -9.50
C ILE A 162 12.03 -14.26 -10.07
N ARG A 163 11.56 -15.14 -9.21
CA ARG A 163 10.91 -16.40 -9.59
C ARG A 163 9.43 -16.36 -9.23
N ARG A 164 8.56 -16.78 -10.14
CA ARG A 164 7.12 -16.92 -9.88
C ARG A 164 6.69 -18.36 -10.13
N GLY A 165 6.35 -19.08 -9.08
CA GLY A 165 6.02 -20.49 -9.15
C GLY A 165 7.20 -21.36 -9.55
N SER A 166 7.08 -22.07 -10.68
CA SER A 166 8.10 -23.02 -11.13
C SER A 166 9.48 -22.37 -11.29
N LYS A 167 10.55 -23.14 -11.09
CA LYS A 167 11.92 -22.68 -11.39
C LYS A 167 12.11 -22.25 -12.85
N SER A 168 11.29 -22.75 -13.78
CA SER A 168 11.33 -22.32 -15.18
C SER A 168 10.89 -20.87 -15.37
N CYS A 169 9.99 -20.35 -14.51
CA CYS A 169 9.52 -18.97 -14.54
C CYS A 169 10.40 -18.06 -13.66
N THR A 170 11.65 -17.87 -14.10
CA THR A 170 12.65 -17.01 -13.44
C THR A 170 13.09 -15.88 -14.37
N PHE A 171 13.07 -14.66 -13.85
CA PHE A 171 13.53 -13.43 -14.50
C PHE A 171 14.86 -13.01 -13.87
N ASP A 172 15.91 -12.90 -14.67
CA ASP A 172 17.24 -12.44 -14.22
C ASP A 172 17.39 -10.95 -14.56
N PHE A 173 17.68 -10.15 -13.53
CA PHE A 173 17.80 -8.71 -13.62
C PHE A 173 19.25 -8.27 -13.45
N ASP A 174 19.71 -7.51 -14.44
CA ASP A 174 20.84 -6.61 -14.33
C ASP A 174 20.32 -5.17 -14.45
N LEU A 175 19.97 -4.58 -13.31
CA LEU A 175 19.28 -3.30 -13.22
C LEU A 175 20.24 -2.21 -12.71
N ASP A 176 20.67 -1.32 -13.61
CA ASP A 176 21.50 -0.18 -13.27
C ASP A 176 20.67 1.08 -12.99
N LEU A 177 20.53 1.42 -11.71
CA LEU A 177 19.83 2.63 -11.25
C LEU A 177 20.79 3.75 -10.83
N SER A 178 22.08 3.62 -11.12
CA SER A 178 23.10 4.60 -10.70
C SER A 178 22.82 6.00 -11.26
N ASN A 179 22.24 6.06 -12.47
CA ASN A 179 21.86 7.30 -13.16
C ASN A 179 20.35 7.58 -13.16
N ALA A 180 19.57 6.82 -12.37
CA ALA A 180 18.12 7.03 -12.28
C ALA A 180 17.78 8.35 -11.57
N ASN A 181 16.71 8.98 -12.04
CA ASN A 181 16.13 10.17 -11.42
C ASN A 181 15.12 9.75 -10.36
N PHE A 182 15.43 10.05 -9.09
CA PHE A 182 14.55 9.72 -7.99
C PHE A 182 13.80 10.93 -7.43
N LEU A 183 12.52 10.74 -7.16
CA LEU A 183 11.66 11.63 -6.40
C LEU A 183 11.09 10.87 -5.20
N CYS A 184 11.07 11.48 -4.02
CA CYS A 184 10.34 10.95 -2.87
C CYS A 184 9.40 12.01 -2.34
N ASN A 185 8.21 11.60 -1.92
CA ASN A 185 7.24 12.49 -1.30
C ASN A 185 6.38 11.74 -0.28
N ALA A 186 5.75 12.49 0.63
CA ALA A 186 4.84 11.91 1.59
C ALA A 186 3.56 11.41 0.89
N GLN A 187 3.11 10.20 1.20
CA GLN A 187 1.92 9.57 0.62
C GLN A 187 0.69 10.47 0.68
N VAL A 188 0.52 11.16 1.80
CA VAL A 188 -0.62 12.05 2.04
C VAL A 188 -0.58 13.27 1.09
N ILE A 189 0.60 13.79 0.75
CA ILE A 189 0.77 14.87 -0.24
C ILE A 189 0.49 14.34 -1.64
N THR A 190 0.95 13.13 -1.97
CA THR A 190 0.71 12.56 -3.30
C THR A 190 -0.76 12.22 -3.52
N ALA A 191 -1.50 11.86 -2.46
CA ALA A 191 -2.96 11.72 -2.52
C ALA A 191 -3.66 13.04 -2.90
N PHE A 192 -3.15 14.18 -2.43
CA PHE A 192 -3.66 15.49 -2.88
C PHE A 192 -3.31 15.76 -4.35
N LEU A 193 -2.08 15.45 -4.76
CA LEU A 193 -1.66 15.61 -6.16
C LEU A 193 -2.46 14.76 -7.14
N PHE A 194 -3.04 13.64 -6.69
CA PHE A 194 -3.97 12.88 -7.50
C PHE A 194 -5.21 13.68 -7.89
N GLN A 195 -5.75 14.46 -6.95
CA GLN A 195 -6.88 15.36 -7.18
C GLN A 195 -6.45 16.66 -7.90
N GLY A 196 -5.25 17.15 -7.57
CA GLY A 196 -4.78 18.47 -7.96
C GLY A 196 -3.91 18.53 -9.21
N ALA A 197 -3.63 17.40 -9.88
CA ALA A 197 -2.82 17.37 -11.08
C ALA A 197 -3.51 16.59 -12.21
N SER A 198 -3.30 17.01 -13.44
CA SER A 198 -3.70 16.27 -14.64
C SER A 198 -2.83 15.03 -14.87
N SER A 199 -3.29 14.12 -15.72
CA SER A 199 -2.60 12.87 -16.08
C SER A 199 -1.24 13.09 -16.76
N ASP A 200 -1.06 14.23 -17.42
CA ASP A 200 0.24 14.65 -17.96
C ASP A 200 1.13 15.35 -16.91
N GLY A 201 0.65 15.53 -15.68
CA GLY A 201 1.38 16.09 -14.55
C GLY A 201 1.27 17.60 -14.37
N ASN A 202 0.44 18.34 -15.11
CA ASN A 202 0.26 19.77 -14.80
C ASN A 202 -0.56 19.94 -13.53
N LEU A 203 -0.20 20.90 -12.67
CA LEU A 203 -1.01 21.22 -11.50
C LEU A 203 -2.25 22.00 -11.94
N THR A 204 -3.42 21.44 -11.63
CA THR A 204 -4.76 21.93 -11.99
C THR A 204 -5.64 22.02 -10.74
N ILE A 205 -5.04 22.40 -9.61
CA ILE A 205 -5.72 22.47 -8.31
C ILE A 205 -6.88 23.46 -8.38
N ASP A 206 -8.10 22.97 -8.18
CA ASP A 206 -9.27 23.82 -7.99
C ASP A 206 -9.16 24.51 -6.62
N LYS A 207 -9.00 25.84 -6.61
CA LYS A 207 -8.94 26.61 -5.35
C LYS A 207 -10.22 26.53 -4.54
N LYS A 208 -11.36 26.18 -5.14
CA LYS A 208 -12.61 25.92 -4.42
C LYS A 208 -12.57 24.63 -3.61
N ALA A 209 -11.60 23.76 -3.88
CA ALA A 209 -11.36 22.59 -3.07
C ALA A 209 -10.71 22.91 -1.71
N LEU A 210 -10.24 24.14 -1.49
CA LEU A 210 -9.39 24.55 -0.36
C LEU A 210 -10.05 25.61 0.54
N PRO A 211 -9.76 25.64 1.86
CA PRO A 211 -8.89 24.70 2.57
C PRO A 211 -9.51 23.31 2.66
N CYS A 212 -8.68 22.29 2.79
CA CYS A 212 -9.14 20.91 2.88
C CYS A 212 -8.37 20.09 3.89
N ILE A 213 -9.02 19.04 4.39
CA ILE A 213 -8.38 17.97 5.13
C ILE A 213 -8.13 16.81 4.18
N MET A 214 -6.90 16.29 4.20
CA MET A 214 -6.52 15.08 3.48
C MET A 214 -6.36 13.94 4.48
N MET A 215 -7.07 12.84 4.24
CA MET A 215 -7.00 11.62 5.04
C MET A 215 -6.56 10.44 4.19
N ASP A 216 -5.35 9.94 4.44
CA ASP A 216 -4.86 8.66 3.93
C ASP A 216 -5.00 7.57 4.99
N ALA A 217 -6.12 6.85 4.95
CA ALA A 217 -6.42 5.79 5.88
C ALA A 217 -5.95 4.45 5.31
N GLY A 218 -4.82 3.96 5.83
CA GLY A 218 -4.16 2.72 5.46
C GLY A 218 -4.22 1.65 6.55
N TYR A 219 -3.48 0.55 6.33
CA TYR A 219 -3.58 -0.63 7.18
C TYR A 219 -3.03 -0.44 8.60
N LYS A 220 -1.92 0.30 8.76
CA LYS A 220 -1.27 0.55 10.07
C LYS A 220 -1.30 2.01 10.51
N THR A 221 -1.71 2.92 9.63
CA THR A 221 -1.74 4.35 9.91
C THR A 221 -2.88 5.04 9.18
N VAL A 222 -3.46 6.04 9.80
CA VAL A 222 -4.30 7.07 9.19
C VAL A 222 -3.49 8.37 9.17
N GLY A 223 -2.98 8.74 8.00
CA GLY A 223 -2.25 10.00 7.78
C GLY A 223 -3.22 11.14 7.56
N LEU A 224 -3.06 12.23 8.30
CA LEU A 224 -3.96 13.37 8.29
C LEU A 224 -3.18 14.67 8.20
N PHE A 225 -3.63 15.60 7.36
CA PHE A 225 -3.16 16.98 7.36
C PHE A 225 -4.19 17.94 6.77
N GLU A 226 -4.07 19.20 7.15
CA GLU A 226 -4.83 20.30 6.57
C GLU A 226 -3.98 21.07 5.55
N LEU A 227 -4.61 21.42 4.43
CA LEU A 227 -4.07 22.32 3.41
C LEU A 227 -4.82 23.63 3.43
N ALA A 228 -4.08 24.71 3.60
CA ALA A 228 -4.60 26.07 3.42
C ALA A 228 -4.78 26.43 1.94
N LYS A 229 -5.48 27.55 1.66
CA LYS A 229 -5.72 28.06 0.29
C LYS A 229 -4.45 28.39 -0.50
N ASN A 230 -3.34 28.64 0.18
CA ASN A 230 -2.01 28.86 -0.41
C ASN A 230 -1.20 27.56 -0.57
N LEU A 231 -1.80 26.39 -0.33
CA LEU A 231 -1.18 25.06 -0.38
C LEU A 231 -0.15 24.78 0.71
N SER A 232 -0.07 25.61 1.75
CA SER A 232 0.77 25.29 2.91
C SER A 232 0.08 24.22 3.76
N ILE A 233 0.87 23.23 4.18
CA ILE A 233 0.47 22.24 5.18
C ILE A 233 0.57 22.90 6.55
N ASN A 234 -0.47 22.77 7.37
CA ASN A 234 -0.38 23.14 8.77
C ASN A 234 0.36 22.04 9.57
N PRO A 235 1.59 22.29 10.06
CA PRO A 235 2.38 21.26 10.74
C PRO A 235 1.80 20.85 12.10
N GLU A 236 1.00 21.69 12.76
CA GLU A 236 0.38 21.38 14.06
C GLU A 236 -0.77 20.38 13.91
N THR A 237 -1.43 20.42 12.75
CA THR A 237 -2.53 19.50 12.43
C THR A 237 -2.08 18.30 11.61
N ALA A 238 -0.85 18.30 11.05
CA ALA A 238 -0.29 17.14 10.37
C ALA A 238 0.12 16.03 11.34
N PHE A 239 -0.48 14.85 11.26
CA PHE A 239 -0.13 13.71 12.11
C PHE A 239 -0.47 12.36 11.46
N SER A 240 -0.04 11.30 12.14
CA SER A 240 -0.30 9.91 11.73
C SER A 240 -0.87 9.18 12.92
N ASP A 241 -2.17 8.93 12.88
CA ASP A 241 -2.87 8.12 13.87
C ASP A 241 -2.64 6.63 13.60
N THR A 242 -2.35 5.86 14.63
CA THR A 242 -2.23 4.40 14.54
C THR A 242 -3.47 3.71 15.05
N ASP A 243 -4.24 4.35 15.93
CA ASP A 243 -5.27 3.70 16.73
C ASP A 243 -6.46 3.30 15.86
N HIS A 244 -6.87 4.16 14.93
CA HIS A 244 -7.99 3.90 14.02
C HIS A 244 -7.55 3.24 12.70
N ALA A 245 -6.35 2.69 12.61
CA ALA A 245 -5.91 1.95 11.43
C ALA A 245 -6.56 0.56 11.35
N MET A 246 -6.73 0.01 10.14
CA MET A 246 -7.42 -1.28 9.93
C MET A 246 -6.82 -2.45 10.73
N TYR A 247 -5.51 -2.44 10.98
CA TYR A 247 -4.87 -3.43 11.83
C TYR A 247 -5.48 -3.49 13.24
N ASN A 248 -5.75 -2.33 13.85
CA ASN A 248 -6.36 -2.29 15.17
C ASN A 248 -7.85 -2.67 15.13
N ILE A 249 -8.54 -2.36 14.03
CA ILE A 249 -9.89 -2.89 13.78
C ILE A 249 -9.86 -4.42 13.75
N ASP A 250 -8.95 -5.01 12.97
CA ASP A 250 -8.80 -6.46 12.91
C ASP A 250 -8.47 -7.05 14.31
N LYS A 251 -7.71 -6.33 15.14
CA LYS A 251 -7.39 -6.74 16.51
C LYS A 251 -8.59 -6.69 17.45
N TYR A 252 -9.40 -5.65 17.40
CA TYR A 252 -10.63 -5.57 18.18
C TYR A 252 -11.64 -6.64 17.74
N VAL A 253 -11.73 -6.91 16.44
CA VAL A 253 -12.55 -8.03 15.93
C VAL A 253 -12.01 -9.37 16.41
N GLU A 254 -10.69 -9.58 16.41
CA GLU A 254 -10.05 -10.78 16.97
C GLU A 254 -10.49 -11.00 18.42
N GLU A 255 -10.40 -9.98 19.27
CA GLU A 255 -10.83 -10.05 20.68
C GLU A 255 -12.31 -10.41 20.82
N LYS A 256 -13.19 -9.73 20.09
CA LYS A 256 -14.65 -10.01 20.13
C LYS A 256 -15.01 -11.41 19.63
N VAL A 257 -14.30 -11.94 18.63
CA VAL A 257 -14.50 -13.31 18.14
C VAL A 257 -14.00 -14.33 19.15
N LYS A 258 -12.89 -14.04 19.85
CA LYS A 258 -12.40 -14.88 20.96
C LYS A 258 -13.39 -14.92 22.11
N ASP A 259 -13.91 -13.76 22.53
CA ASP A 259 -14.94 -13.65 23.57
C ASP A 259 -16.23 -14.41 23.20
N ALA A 260 -16.58 -14.44 21.92
CA ALA A 260 -17.72 -15.19 21.40
C ALA A 260 -17.48 -16.72 21.32
N GLY A 261 -16.29 -17.20 21.68
CA GLY A 261 -15.98 -18.62 21.86
C GLY A 261 -14.96 -19.20 20.88
N ARG A 262 -14.34 -18.39 20.01
CA ARG A 262 -13.26 -18.83 19.08
C ARG A 262 -11.88 -18.34 19.53
N GLU A 263 -11.41 -18.83 20.67
CA GLU A 263 -10.12 -18.47 21.29
C GLU A 263 -8.89 -18.59 20.36
N ASP A 264 -8.92 -19.50 19.38
CA ASP A 264 -7.83 -19.74 18.42
C ASP A 264 -7.84 -18.78 17.23
N PHE A 265 -8.84 -17.89 17.16
CA PHE A 265 -9.00 -16.95 16.05
C PHE A 265 -7.92 -15.88 16.08
N SER A 266 -7.42 -15.51 14.91
CA SER A 266 -6.39 -14.47 14.74
C SER A 266 -6.92 -13.31 13.92
N TYR A 267 -6.44 -12.09 14.19
CA TYR A 267 -6.72 -10.91 13.36
C TYR A 267 -6.42 -11.13 11.87
N LEU A 268 -5.45 -12.00 11.55
CA LEU A 268 -5.09 -12.36 10.17
C LEU A 268 -6.24 -13.05 9.43
N GLN A 269 -7.12 -13.73 10.16
CA GLN A 269 -8.30 -14.39 9.64
C GLN A 269 -9.47 -13.42 9.42
N VAL A 270 -9.44 -12.22 10.03
CA VAL A 270 -10.47 -11.18 9.84
C VAL A 270 -10.51 -10.75 8.37
N GLN A 271 -9.36 -10.49 7.76
CA GLN A 271 -9.30 -10.11 6.35
C GLN A 271 -9.94 -11.17 5.46
N TYR A 272 -9.69 -12.46 5.70
CA TYR A 272 -10.24 -13.55 4.91
C TYR A 272 -11.75 -13.70 5.11
N HIS A 273 -12.23 -13.71 6.36
CA HIS A 273 -13.64 -13.99 6.66
C HIS A 273 -14.57 -12.77 6.57
N ALA A 274 -14.12 -11.56 6.92
CA ALA A 274 -14.97 -10.38 6.94
C ALA A 274 -14.89 -9.54 5.66
N ARG A 275 -13.72 -9.52 5.00
CA ARG A 275 -13.42 -8.61 3.89
C ARG A 275 -13.03 -9.32 2.58
N GLY A 276 -12.82 -10.63 2.63
CA GLY A 276 -12.33 -11.45 1.53
C GLY A 276 -13.36 -12.47 1.05
N GLU A 277 -12.87 -13.54 0.44
CA GLU A 277 -13.69 -14.60 -0.17
C GLU A 277 -14.09 -15.70 0.83
N GLY A 278 -13.63 -15.60 2.08
CA GLY A 278 -13.91 -16.59 3.11
C GLY A 278 -15.38 -16.61 3.51
N ASN A 279 -15.81 -17.75 4.08
CA ASN A 279 -17.12 -17.81 4.72
C ASN A 279 -17.14 -16.84 5.91
N PRO A 280 -18.09 -15.88 5.99
CA PRO A 280 -18.15 -14.92 7.10
C PRO A 280 -18.43 -15.57 8.45
N ALA A 281 -18.98 -16.78 8.46
CA ALA A 281 -19.23 -17.54 9.67
C ALA A 281 -18.07 -18.49 9.99
N VAL A 282 -17.62 -18.46 11.24
CA VAL A 282 -16.64 -19.38 11.81
C VAL A 282 -17.27 -20.21 12.92
N ARG A 283 -16.86 -21.46 13.08
CA ARG A 283 -17.45 -22.41 14.04
C ARG A 283 -16.43 -22.97 15.02
N LYS A 284 -16.72 -23.00 16.32
CA LYS A 284 -16.06 -23.89 17.31
C LYS A 284 -17.14 -24.78 17.87
N ASN A 285 -16.97 -26.10 17.78
CA ASN A 285 -17.95 -27.05 18.30
C ASN A 285 -19.36 -26.73 17.76
N THR A 286 -20.29 -26.37 18.63
CA THR A 286 -21.68 -25.99 18.29
C THR A 286 -21.89 -24.49 18.07
N THR A 287 -20.94 -23.64 18.47
CA THR A 287 -21.07 -22.17 18.37
C THR A 287 -20.68 -21.69 16.98
N VAL A 288 -21.58 -20.93 16.34
CA VAL A 288 -21.35 -20.25 15.06
C VAL A 288 -21.25 -18.75 15.33
N ILE A 289 -20.18 -18.13 14.86
CA ILE A 289 -19.87 -16.72 15.04
C ILE A 289 -19.78 -16.08 13.66
N ASN A 290 -20.56 -15.03 13.41
CA ASN A 290 -20.44 -14.25 12.18
C ASN A 290 -19.39 -13.15 12.37
N VAL A 291 -18.22 -13.35 11.78
CA VAL A 291 -17.07 -12.42 11.87
C VAL A 291 -17.39 -11.10 11.16
N LYS A 292 -18.13 -11.15 10.05
CA LYS A 292 -18.49 -9.95 9.28
C LYS A 292 -19.38 -9.00 10.09
N ASP A 293 -20.38 -9.54 10.80
CA ASP A 293 -21.27 -8.72 11.63
C ASP A 293 -20.52 -8.05 12.79
N ILE A 294 -19.54 -8.75 13.38
CA ILE A 294 -18.68 -8.18 14.42
C ILE A 294 -17.79 -7.08 13.81
N TYR A 295 -17.19 -7.35 12.64
CA TYR A 295 -16.36 -6.39 11.92
C TYR A 295 -17.12 -5.10 11.59
N GLU A 296 -18.33 -5.19 11.03
CA GLU A 296 -19.12 -4.01 10.66
C GLU A 296 -19.48 -3.14 11.88
N LYS A 297 -19.76 -3.76 13.03
CA LYS A 297 -20.02 -3.04 14.28
C LYS A 297 -18.79 -2.32 14.79
N VAL A 298 -17.66 -3.02 14.88
CA VAL A 298 -16.38 -2.43 15.32
C VAL A 298 -15.98 -1.29 14.38
N LEU A 299 -16.08 -1.49 13.05
CA LEU A 299 -15.75 -0.47 12.07
C LEU A 299 -16.60 0.80 12.26
N ALA A 300 -17.90 0.66 12.50
CA ALA A 300 -18.80 1.78 12.72
C ALA A 300 -18.46 2.55 14.02
N GLU A 301 -18.17 1.82 15.11
CA GLU A 301 -17.78 2.41 16.40
C GLU A 301 -16.46 3.18 16.28
N GLU A 302 -15.46 2.60 15.62
CA GLU A 302 -14.14 3.22 15.44
C GLU A 302 -14.19 4.39 14.45
N ALA A 303 -15.07 4.36 13.45
CA ALA A 303 -15.29 5.50 12.57
C ALA A 303 -15.83 6.72 13.34
N ILE A 304 -16.71 6.51 14.33
CA ILE A 304 -17.24 7.57 15.18
C ILE A 304 -16.12 8.15 16.07
N LYS A 305 -15.29 7.29 16.68
CA LYS A 305 -14.14 7.73 17.48
C LYS A 305 -13.14 8.54 16.65
N LEU A 306 -12.89 8.12 15.41
CA LEU A 306 -12.06 8.88 14.48
C LEU A 306 -12.68 10.25 14.16
N CYS A 307 -14.00 10.34 13.96
CA CYS A 307 -14.68 11.63 13.76
C CYS A 307 -14.51 12.55 14.98
N SER A 308 -14.67 12.04 16.20
CA SER A 308 -14.44 12.83 17.43
C SER A 308 -12.98 13.29 17.56
N LEU A 309 -12.01 12.46 17.15
CA LEU A 309 -10.61 12.86 17.07
C LEU A 309 -10.41 14.01 16.07
N LEU A 310 -11.08 13.96 14.92
CA LEU A 310 -11.02 15.01 13.91
C LEU A 310 -11.63 16.32 14.43
N GLU A 311 -12.78 16.28 15.10
CA GLU A 311 -13.40 17.45 15.74
C GLU A 311 -12.51 18.11 16.79
N GLY A 312 -11.78 17.29 17.57
CA GLY A 312 -10.84 17.80 18.57
C GLY A 312 -9.59 18.45 17.96
N LYS A 313 -9.32 18.24 16.67
CA LYS A 313 -8.06 18.67 16.02
C LYS A 313 -8.24 19.67 14.90
N TYR A 314 -9.39 19.67 14.23
CA TYR A 314 -9.68 20.53 13.09
C TYR A 314 -11.00 21.27 13.31
N SER A 315 -11.06 22.52 12.85
CA SER A 315 -12.33 23.20 12.64
C SER A 315 -12.99 22.64 11.38
N LEU A 316 -13.80 21.59 11.54
CA LEU A 316 -14.33 20.86 10.39
C LEU A 316 -15.19 21.75 9.48
N ASP A 317 -16.08 22.57 10.03
CA ASP A 317 -16.89 23.52 9.23
C ASP A 317 -16.08 24.68 8.58
N ASP A 318 -14.81 24.89 8.95
CA ASP A 318 -13.95 25.90 8.32
C ASP A 318 -13.22 25.37 7.06
N VAL A 319 -13.33 24.07 6.77
CA VAL A 319 -12.77 23.46 5.56
C VAL A 319 -13.84 23.16 4.51
N GLU A 320 -13.51 23.43 3.24
CA GLU A 320 -14.42 23.21 2.12
C GLU A 320 -14.61 21.72 1.85
N ASN A 321 -13.52 20.94 1.96
CA ASN A 321 -13.51 19.53 1.61
C ASN A 321 -12.71 18.68 2.59
N MET A 322 -13.16 17.44 2.79
CA MET A 322 -12.39 16.37 3.39
C MET A 322 -12.20 15.28 2.33
N PHE A 323 -10.98 15.10 1.86
CA PHE A 323 -10.62 14.07 0.90
C PHE A 323 -10.15 12.81 1.61
N ILE A 324 -10.80 11.69 1.30
CA ILE A 324 -10.54 10.40 1.91
C ILE A 324 -9.95 9.46 0.86
N THR A 325 -8.82 8.83 1.20
CA THR A 325 -8.12 7.86 0.37
C THR A 325 -7.68 6.64 1.17
N GLY A 326 -7.15 5.62 0.48
CA GLY A 326 -6.62 4.41 1.08
C GLY A 326 -7.68 3.33 1.34
N GLY A 327 -7.23 2.10 1.58
CA GLY A 327 -8.11 0.94 1.74
C GLY A 327 -9.02 1.04 2.97
N THR A 328 -8.49 1.54 4.09
CA THR A 328 -9.26 1.82 5.31
C THR A 328 -10.18 3.02 5.09
N GLY A 329 -9.74 4.02 4.33
CA GLY A 329 -10.56 5.18 3.98
C GLY A 329 -11.82 4.81 3.21
N ILE A 330 -11.72 3.85 2.28
CA ILE A 330 -12.89 3.28 1.58
C ILE A 330 -13.88 2.69 2.59
N ALA A 331 -13.39 1.93 3.58
CA ALA A 331 -14.23 1.30 4.59
C ALA A 331 -14.91 2.34 5.51
N TYR A 332 -14.18 3.38 5.91
CA TYR A 332 -14.74 4.44 6.77
C TYR A 332 -15.63 5.45 6.04
N TYR A 333 -15.46 5.64 4.73
CA TYR A 333 -16.12 6.71 3.98
C TYR A 333 -17.64 6.79 4.19
N PRO A 334 -18.42 5.69 4.14
CA PRO A 334 -19.86 5.76 4.40
C PRO A 334 -20.20 6.27 5.80
N HIS A 335 -19.43 5.87 6.82
CA HIS A 335 -19.62 6.24 8.21
C HIS A 335 -19.24 7.71 8.44
N ILE A 336 -18.07 8.13 7.97
CA ILE A 336 -17.60 9.52 8.09
C ILE A 336 -18.52 10.45 7.33
N LYS A 337 -18.92 10.11 6.10
CA LYS A 337 -19.83 10.94 5.31
C LYS A 337 -21.17 11.14 6.00
N LYS A 338 -21.72 10.07 6.58
CA LYS A 338 -22.96 10.14 7.37
C LYS A 338 -22.77 11.03 8.61
N TYR A 339 -21.71 10.79 9.38
CA TYR A 339 -21.41 11.55 10.58
C TYR A 339 -21.27 13.05 10.28
N MET A 340 -20.48 13.38 9.27
CA MET A 340 -20.30 14.75 8.80
C MET A 340 -21.64 15.36 8.40
N ALA A 341 -22.45 14.72 7.57
CA ALA A 341 -23.76 15.25 7.18
C ALA A 341 -24.74 15.48 8.36
N GLU A 342 -24.60 14.72 9.45
CA GLU A 342 -25.44 14.84 10.66
C GLU A 342 -24.94 15.92 11.65
N HIS A 343 -23.64 16.23 11.67
CA HIS A 343 -23.00 17.08 12.69
C HIS A 343 -22.30 18.34 12.13
N HIS A 344 -21.92 18.33 10.85
CA HIS A 344 -21.14 19.36 10.15
C HIS A 344 -21.78 19.66 8.77
N GLY A 345 -22.23 20.89 8.57
CA GLY A 345 -23.05 21.25 7.40
C GLY A 345 -22.27 21.80 6.21
N LEU A 346 -21.04 22.26 6.43
CA LEU A 346 -20.30 23.08 5.46
C LEU A 346 -19.23 22.29 4.70
N THR A 347 -18.67 21.24 5.31
CA THR A 347 -17.62 20.42 4.70
C THR A 347 -18.18 19.38 3.74
N LYS A 348 -17.62 19.30 2.53
CA LYS A 348 -17.90 18.20 1.61
C LYS A 348 -16.94 17.03 1.84
N VAL A 349 -17.48 15.85 2.16
CA VAL A 349 -16.68 14.61 2.23
C VAL A 349 -16.58 13.97 0.85
N VAL A 350 -15.35 13.77 0.37
CA VAL A 350 -15.04 13.28 -0.99
C VAL A 350 -14.14 12.06 -0.90
N LEU A 351 -14.56 10.96 -1.52
CA LEU A 351 -13.71 9.79 -1.75
C LEU A 351 -12.86 10.04 -3.00
N THR A 352 -11.55 9.77 -2.95
CA THR A 352 -10.61 9.97 -4.07
C THR A 352 -10.73 8.88 -5.13
N ASN A 353 -11.92 8.68 -5.69
CA ASN A 353 -12.22 7.58 -6.64
C ASN A 353 -12.38 8.02 -8.10
N ARG A 354 -12.04 9.27 -8.45
CA ARG A 354 -12.14 9.77 -9.81
C ARG A 354 -10.85 10.44 -10.26
N ALA A 355 -10.41 10.10 -11.47
CA ALA A 355 -9.32 10.77 -12.15
C ALA A 355 -9.77 12.10 -12.78
N ASP A 356 -8.81 12.84 -13.34
CA ASP A 356 -9.03 14.15 -13.98
C ASP A 356 -9.86 14.06 -15.27
N ASP A 357 -9.86 12.92 -15.95
CA ASP A 357 -10.72 12.63 -17.10
C ASP A 357 -12.14 12.14 -16.70
N GLY A 358 -12.41 12.06 -15.38
CA GLY A 358 -13.67 11.58 -14.82
C GLY A 358 -13.79 10.07 -14.72
N SER A 359 -12.79 9.30 -15.15
CA SER A 359 -12.77 7.85 -15.00
C SER A 359 -12.75 7.42 -13.54
N GLU A 360 -13.41 6.30 -13.24
CA GLU A 360 -13.42 5.73 -11.89
C GLU A 360 -12.11 4.97 -11.64
N ILE A 361 -11.46 5.30 -10.52
CA ILE A 361 -10.23 4.68 -10.08
C ILE A 361 -10.41 4.26 -8.63
N SER A 362 -9.91 3.09 -8.26
CA SER A 362 -9.93 2.70 -6.84
C SER A 362 -9.10 3.71 -6.02
N PRO A 363 -9.66 4.27 -4.91
CA PRO A 363 -8.92 5.16 -4.01
C PRO A 363 -7.62 4.55 -3.46
N MET A 364 -7.48 3.23 -3.50
CA MET A 364 -6.24 2.54 -3.14
C MET A 364 -5.05 2.96 -4.00
N TYR A 365 -5.27 3.40 -5.25
CA TYR A 365 -4.24 3.81 -6.20
C TYR A 365 -4.00 5.33 -6.28
N ALA A 366 -4.81 6.14 -5.59
CA ALA A 366 -4.68 7.60 -5.64
C ALA A 366 -3.26 8.08 -5.33
N ILE A 367 -2.64 7.53 -4.28
CA ILE A 367 -1.27 7.87 -3.85
C ILE A 367 -0.24 7.64 -4.95
N VAL A 368 -0.26 6.44 -5.57
CA VAL A 368 0.73 6.06 -6.56
C VAL A 368 0.53 6.82 -7.88
N ILE A 369 -0.72 7.12 -8.24
CA ILE A 369 -1.03 7.92 -9.43
C ILE A 369 -0.62 9.37 -9.21
N GLY A 370 -0.95 9.98 -8.06
CA GLY A 370 -0.54 11.36 -7.77
C GLY A 370 0.97 11.53 -7.73
N LEU A 371 1.69 10.54 -7.20
CA LEU A 371 3.15 10.49 -7.26
C LEU A 371 3.66 10.38 -8.70
N HIS A 372 3.00 9.56 -9.52
CA HIS A 372 3.34 9.40 -10.93
C HIS A 372 3.12 10.70 -11.73
N LYS A 373 2.01 11.41 -11.47
CA LYS A 373 1.75 12.75 -12.03
C LYS A 373 2.83 13.76 -11.61
N GLN A 374 3.25 13.75 -10.35
CA GLN A 374 4.34 14.59 -9.85
C GLN A 374 5.69 14.27 -10.52
N LEU A 375 5.97 12.98 -10.71
CA LEU A 375 7.18 12.51 -11.35
C LEU A 375 7.25 12.96 -12.81
N LYS A 376 6.13 12.80 -13.56
CA LYS A 376 5.97 13.34 -14.91
C LYS A 376 6.20 14.85 -14.92
N ASN A 377 5.57 15.61 -14.01
CA ASN A 377 5.75 17.07 -13.90
C ASN A 377 7.21 17.50 -13.75
N ARG A 378 7.92 16.86 -12.81
CA ARG A 378 9.29 17.25 -12.44
C ARG A 378 10.31 16.97 -13.55
N TYR A 379 10.04 15.97 -14.37
CA TYR A 379 11.00 15.43 -15.34
C TYR A 379 10.46 15.38 -16.78
N LYS A 380 9.51 16.29 -17.10
CA LYS A 380 9.00 16.48 -18.47
C LYS A 380 10.15 16.64 -19.47
#